data_AF-A0A3M2J7A9-F1
#
_entry.id   AF-A0A3M2J7A9-F1
#
_cell.length_a   1.000
_cell.length_b   1.000
_cell.length_c   1.000
_cell.angle_alpha   90.00
_cell.angle_beta   90.00
_cell.angle_gamma   90.00
#
_symmetry.space_group_name_H-M   'P 1'
#
loop_
_entity.id
_entity.type
_entity.pdbx_description
1 polymer ?
#
loop_
_entity_poly.entity_id
_entity_poly.type
_entity_poly.pdbx_seq_one_letter_code
_entity_poly.pdbx_strand_id
1 'polypeptide(L)'
;MLLRRIARPLLASWFLGEGVDALRRPAPHVVVARGAVDRLTAKVPVGALGGALDTYRHPSDAQLTAVVRVHGGATALAALLLATGR
;
A
#
# COMPACT_ATOMS: atom_id res chain seq x y z
N MET A 1 19.29 -2.58 24.77
CA MET A 1 19.84 -3.35 23.63
C MET A 1 18.99 -4.59 23.31
N LEU A 2 18.65 -5.45 24.28
CA LEU A 2 17.84 -6.66 24.06
C LEU A 2 16.40 -6.37 23.58
N LEU A 3 15.74 -5.36 24.17
CA LEU A 3 14.36 -4.99 23.83
C LEU A 3 14.20 -4.66 22.34
N ARG A 4 15.11 -3.89 21.76
CA ARG A 4 15.07 -3.55 20.32
C ARG A 4 15.27 -4.77 19.43
N ARG A 5 15.99 -5.78 19.90
CA ARG A 5 16.28 -7.03 19.18
C ARG A 5 15.06 -7.95 19.08
N ILE A 6 14.11 -7.81 20.02
CA ILE A 6 12.86 -8.58 20.06
C ILE A 6 11.69 -7.76 19.49
N ALA A 7 11.59 -6.48 19.86
CA ALA A 7 10.50 -5.61 19.44
C ALA A 7 10.48 -5.37 17.91
N ARG A 8 11.64 -5.25 17.26
CA ARG A 8 11.72 -4.99 15.81
C ARG A 8 11.17 -6.17 14.99
N PRO A 9 11.59 -7.44 15.20
CA PRO A 9 10.97 -8.58 14.52
C PRO A 9 9.48 -8.75 14.83
N LEU A 10 9.08 -8.55 16.09
CA LEU A 10 7.67 -8.65 16.48
C LEU A 10 6.81 -7.62 15.71
N LEU A 11 7.22 -6.36 15.70
CA LEU A 11 6.51 -5.33 14.95
C LEU A 11 6.52 -5.61 13.44
N ALA A 12 7.67 -6.02 12.89
CA ALA A 12 7.81 -6.34 11.47
C ALA A 12 6.90 -7.49 11.00
N SER A 13 6.61 -8.47 11.86
CA SER A 13 5.81 -9.64 11.51
C SER A 13 4.43 -9.29 10.94
N TRP A 14 3.77 -8.27 11.52
CA TRP A 14 2.47 -7.78 11.05
C TRP A 14 2.58 -7.22 9.63
N PHE A 15 3.53 -6.31 9.42
CA PHE A 15 3.75 -5.67 8.11
C PHE A 15 4.18 -6.67 7.04
N LEU A 16 4.98 -7.67 7.40
CA LEU A 16 5.39 -8.72 6.48
C LEU A 16 4.19 -9.58 6.06
N GLY A 17 3.32 -9.93 7.01
CA GLY A 17 2.09 -10.68 6.75
C GLY A 17 1.17 -9.94 5.77
N GLU A 18 0.85 -8.68 6.08
CA GLU A 18 0.00 -7.84 5.23
C GLU A 18 0.62 -7.59 3.85
N GLY A 19 1.93 -7.31 3.79
CA GLY A 19 2.63 -7.08 2.53
C GLY A 19 2.61 -8.32 1.61
N VAL A 20 2.83 -9.51 2.18
CA VAL A 20 2.77 -10.77 1.43
C VAL A 20 1.33 -11.13 1.05
N ASP A 21 0.35 -10.87 1.90
CA ASP A 21 -1.06 -11.07 1.59
C ASP A 21 -1.50 -10.17 0.42
N ALA A 22 -1.15 -8.88 0.43
CA ALA A 22 -1.43 -7.96 -0.67
C ALA A 22 -0.80 -8.41 -2.01
N LEU A 23 0.35 -9.09 -1.99
CA LEU A 23 0.96 -9.70 -3.18
C LEU A 23 0.15 -10.91 -3.69
N ARG A 24 -0.17 -11.84 -2.78
CA ARG A 24 -0.77 -13.15 -3.12
C ARG A 24 -2.27 -13.08 -3.35
N ARG A 25 -2.97 -12.27 -2.57
CA ARG A 25 -4.43 -12.10 -2.54
C ARG A 25 -4.78 -10.60 -2.61
N PRO A 26 -4.55 -9.94 -3.76
CA PRO A 26 -4.74 -8.50 -3.85
C PRO A 26 -6.20 -8.05 -3.79
N ALA A 27 -7.17 -8.94 -4.07
CA ALA A 27 -8.57 -8.54 -4.27
C ALA A 27 -9.19 -7.77 -3.08
N PRO A 28 -9.05 -8.19 -1.81
CA PRO A 28 -9.57 -7.44 -0.67
C PRO A 28 -8.91 -6.06 -0.53
N HIS A 29 -7.60 -5.98 -0.77
CA HIS A 29 -6.83 -4.74 -0.71
C HIS A 29 -7.20 -3.77 -1.83
N VAL A 30 -7.53 -4.27 -3.03
CA VAL A 30 -8.02 -3.48 -4.16
C VAL A 30 -9.36 -2.82 -3.83
N VAL A 31 -10.28 -3.53 -3.16
CA VAL A 31 -11.57 -2.95 -2.73
C VAL A 31 -11.35 -1.78 -1.76
N VAL A 32 -10.44 -1.94 -0.80
CA VAL A 32 -10.07 -0.87 0.14
C VAL A 32 -9.41 0.31 -0.59
N ALA A 33 -8.46 0.02 -1.49
CA ALA A 33 -7.78 1.03 -2.28
C ALA A 33 -8.75 1.82 -3.18
N ARG A 34 -9.71 1.13 -3.81
CA ARG A 34 -10.76 1.75 -4.61
C ARG A 34 -11.57 2.74 -3.79
N GLY A 35 -12.07 2.33 -2.63
CA GLY A 35 -12.81 3.21 -1.73
C GLY A 35 -11.98 4.42 -1.26
N ALA A 36 -10.67 4.26 -1.09
CA ALA A 36 -9.79 5.38 -0.77
C ALA A 36 -9.64 6.37 -1.94
N VAL A 37 -9.43 5.86 -3.15
CA VAL A 37 -9.35 6.69 -4.37
C VAL A 37 -10.65 7.43 -4.62
N ASP A 38 -11.80 6.76 -4.53
CA ASP A 38 -13.11 7.39 -4.77
C ASP A 38 -13.36 8.54 -3.77
N ARG A 39 -13.00 8.36 -2.48
CA ARG A 39 -13.10 9.44 -1.47
C ARG A 39 -12.15 10.61 -1.74
N LEU A 40 -10.93 10.33 -2.20
CA LEU A 40 -9.96 11.36 -2.54
C LEU A 40 -10.44 12.15 -3.76
N THR A 41 -10.83 11.44 -4.81
CA THR A 41 -11.39 11.97 -6.04
C THR A 41 -12.60 12.87 -5.77
N ALA A 42 -13.52 12.47 -4.89
CA ALA A 42 -14.69 13.27 -4.53
C ALA A 42 -14.33 14.66 -3.92
N LYS A 43 -13.16 14.78 -3.29
CA LYS A 43 -12.68 16.03 -2.67
C LYS A 43 -11.82 16.88 -3.60
N VAL A 44 -11.32 16.31 -4.69
CA VAL A 44 -10.43 16.99 -5.63
C VAL A 44 -11.28 17.54 -6.79
N PRO A 45 -11.32 18.87 -7.02
CA PRO A 45 -12.02 19.47 -8.16
C PRO A 45 -11.44 18.97 -9.48
N VAL A 46 -12.28 18.87 -10.52
CA VAL A 46 -11.82 18.61 -11.90
C VAL A 46 -10.97 19.80 -12.36
N GLY A 47 -9.87 19.54 -13.07
CA GLY A 47 -8.94 20.59 -13.49
C GLY A 47 -7.95 21.06 -12.41
N ALA A 48 -7.99 20.47 -11.21
CA ALA A 48 -6.97 20.71 -10.19
C ALA A 48 -5.57 20.37 -10.74
N LEU A 49 -4.56 21.14 -10.32
CA LEU A 49 -3.19 21.03 -10.83
C LEU A 49 -3.11 21.09 -12.38
N GLY A 50 -3.93 21.93 -13.00
CA GLY A 50 -3.97 22.07 -14.46
C GLY A 50 -4.50 20.82 -15.20
N GLY A 51 -5.28 19.98 -14.51
CA GLY A 51 -5.86 18.75 -15.08
C GLY A 51 -4.94 17.53 -15.07
N ALA A 52 -3.72 17.65 -14.52
CA ALA A 52 -2.75 16.55 -14.47
C ALA A 52 -3.27 15.29 -13.76
N LEU A 53 -4.23 15.44 -12.84
CA LEU A 53 -4.82 14.36 -12.07
C LEU A 53 -6.08 13.76 -12.71
N ASP A 54 -6.67 14.40 -13.71
CA ASP A 54 -7.97 13.99 -14.26
C ASP A 54 -7.87 12.61 -14.93
N THR A 55 -6.74 12.30 -15.57
CA THR A 55 -6.45 10.98 -16.16
C THR A 55 -6.42 9.85 -15.13
N TYR A 56 -6.11 10.14 -13.87
CA TYR A 56 -5.98 9.14 -12.80
C TYR A 56 -7.20 9.09 -11.87
N ARG A 57 -8.23 9.88 -12.18
CA ARG A 57 -9.44 10.01 -11.36
C ARG A 57 -10.23 8.70 -11.24
N HIS A 58 -10.15 7.87 -12.28
CA HIS A 58 -10.79 6.57 -12.36
C HIS A 58 -9.79 5.50 -12.82
N PRO A 59 -8.92 5.01 -11.91
CA PRO A 59 -7.98 3.97 -12.26
C PRO A 59 -8.72 2.67 -12.60
N SER A 60 -8.16 1.89 -13.52
CA SER A 60 -8.67 0.55 -13.84
C SER A 60 -8.33 -0.44 -12.72
N ASP A 61 -9.07 -1.55 -12.65
CA ASP A 61 -8.81 -2.60 -11.66
C ASP A 61 -7.41 -3.21 -11.82
N ALA A 62 -6.90 -3.27 -13.05
CA ALA A 62 -5.53 -3.71 -13.33
C ALA A 62 -4.49 -2.74 -12.75
N GLN A 63 -4.71 -1.43 -12.89
CA GLN A 63 -3.83 -0.40 -12.31
C GLN A 63 -3.87 -0.45 -10.78
N LEU A 64 -5.06 -0.56 -10.18
CA LEU A 64 -5.21 -0.69 -8.73
C LEU A 64 -4.54 -1.96 -8.21
N THR A 65 -4.74 -3.09 -8.90
CA THR A 65 -4.10 -4.36 -8.53
C THR A 65 -2.58 -4.24 -8.60
N ALA A 66 -2.04 -3.59 -9.63
CA ALA A 66 -0.60 -3.36 -9.76
C ALA A 66 -0.07 -2.49 -8.60
N VAL A 67 -0.73 -1.38 -8.30
CA VAL A 67 -0.35 -0.49 -7.19
C VAL A 67 -0.41 -1.22 -5.84
N VAL A 68 -1.47 -1.99 -5.58
CA VAL A 68 -1.64 -2.80 -4.37
C VAL A 68 -0.50 -3.81 -4.23
N ARG A 69 -0.17 -4.53 -5.30
CA ARG A 69 0.93 -5.52 -5.27
C ARG A 69 2.29 -4.86 -5.07
N VAL A 70 2.57 -3.77 -5.79
CA VAL A 70 3.84 -3.02 -5.65
C VAL A 70 3.97 -2.48 -4.23
N HIS A 71 2.91 -1.89 -3.68
CA HIS A 71 2.88 -1.40 -2.31
C HIS A 71 3.06 -2.55 -1.31
N GLY A 72 2.35 -3.67 -1.47
CA GLY A 72 2.47 -4.85 -0.62
C GLY A 72 3.90 -5.41 -0.61
N GLY A 73 4.53 -5.50 -1.79
CA GLY A 73 5.94 -5.92 -1.91
C GLY A 73 6.91 -4.95 -1.25
N ALA A 74 6.69 -3.63 -1.41
CA ALA A 74 7.49 -2.62 -0.73
C ALA A 74 7.34 -2.69 0.79
N THR A 75 6.12 -2.92 1.29
CA THR A 75 5.83 -3.09 2.73
C THR A 75 6.48 -4.36 3.29
N ALA A 76 6.43 -5.47 2.56
CA ALA A 76 7.12 -6.70 2.94
C ALA A 76 8.64 -6.50 3.01
N LEU A 77 9.22 -5.80 2.02
CA LEU A 77 10.65 -5.47 2.02
C LEU A 77 11.02 -4.56 3.20
N ALA A 78 10.24 -3.52 3.46
CA ALA A 78 10.44 -2.62 4.59
C ALA A 78 10.34 -3.36 5.93
N ALA A 79 9.42 -4.32 6.05
CA ALA A 79 9.31 -5.18 7.23
C ALA A 79 10.56 -6.04 7.43
N LEU A 80 11.12 -6.62 6.35
CA LEU A 80 12.38 -7.38 6.44
C LEU A 80 13.56 -6.49 6.85
N LEU A 81 13.66 -5.27 6.30
CA LEU A 81 14.68 -4.32 6.71
C LEU A 81 14.53 -3.95 8.19
N LEU A 82 13.30 -3.66 8.64
CA LEU A 82 12.99 -3.37 10.03
C LEU A 82 13.39 -4.52 10.96
N ALA A 83 13.03 -5.76 10.60
CA ALA A 83 13.35 -6.96 11.36
C ALA A 83 14.86 -7.21 11.48
N THR A 84 15.60 -7.00 10.38
CA THR A 84 17.07 -7.15 10.33
C THR A 84 17.81 -5.94 10.90
N GLY A 85 17.07 -4.89 11.22
CA GLY A 85 17.55 -3.70 11.87
C GLY A 85 18.20 -2.67 10.95
N ARG A 86 18.01 -2.83 9.64
CA ARG A 86 18.37 -1.87 8.60
C ARG A 86 17.38 -0.72 8.52
#